data_AF-A0A0A2MKE9-F1
#
_entry.id   AF-A0A0A2MKE9-F1
#
_cell.length_a   1.000
_cell.length_b   1.000
_cell.length_c   1.000
_cell.angle_alpha   90.00
_cell.angle_beta   90.00
_cell.angle_gamma   90.00
#
_symmetry.space_group_name_H-M   'P 1'
#
loop_
_entity.id
_entity.type
_entity.pdbx_description
1 polymer ?
#
loop_
_entity_poly.entity_id
_entity_poly.type
_entity_poly.pdbx_seq_one_letter_code
_entity_poly.pdbx_strand_id
1 'polypeptide(L)'
;MKDSVYGLLKAKYLVDQGSMRNWRFIVFLILVAILMIANSHNYEQKIYRISALESEVKELRAEFVDRRSELMELKMESTVSAKMEEREIFPSSVPPKKIEVVKPNDKNIWQKLWE
;
A
#
# COMPACT_ATOMS: atom_id res chain seq x y z
N MET A 1 -46.45 -35.78 -6.62
CA MET A 1 -45.14 -35.10 -6.73
C MET A 1 -44.69 -34.92 -8.18
N LYS A 2 -44.88 -35.90 -9.09
CA LYS A 2 -44.52 -35.75 -10.52
C LYS A 2 -45.27 -34.61 -11.23
N ASP A 3 -46.55 -34.42 -10.93
CA ASP A 3 -47.37 -33.40 -11.62
C ASP A 3 -47.04 -31.95 -11.25
N SER A 4 -46.50 -31.68 -10.06
CA SER A 4 -46.11 -30.31 -9.66
C SER A 4 -44.84 -29.86 -10.39
N VAL A 5 -43.86 -30.75 -10.54
CA VAL A 5 -42.64 -30.50 -11.32
C VAL A 5 -42.98 -30.40 -12.81
N TYR A 6 -43.87 -31.26 -13.31
CA TYR A 6 -44.32 -31.21 -14.70
C TYR A 6 -45.10 -29.93 -15.01
N GLY A 7 -45.89 -29.42 -14.06
CA GLY A 7 -46.64 -28.16 -14.18
C GLY A 7 -45.74 -26.90 -14.18
N LEU A 8 -44.61 -26.94 -13.46
CA LEU A 8 -43.56 -25.91 -13.51
C LEU A 8 -42.89 -25.88 -14.89
N LEU A 9 -42.49 -27.04 -15.42
CA LEU A 9 -41.87 -27.17 -16.74
C LEU A 9 -42.81 -26.77 -17.90
N LYS A 10 -44.11 -27.07 -17.79
CA LYS A 10 -45.11 -26.68 -18.79
C LYS A 10 -45.58 -25.22 -18.68
N ALA A 11 -44.95 -24.42 -17.82
CA ALA A 11 -45.32 -23.02 -17.57
C ALA A 11 -46.80 -22.83 -17.17
N LYS A 12 -47.47 -23.88 -16.64
CA LYS A 12 -48.87 -23.79 -16.22
C LYS A 12 -49.05 -22.72 -15.13
N TYR A 13 -48.03 -22.55 -14.29
CA TYR A 13 -47.95 -21.51 -13.26
C TYR A 13 -47.90 -20.08 -13.85
N LEU A 14 -47.45 -19.90 -15.10
CA LEU A 14 -47.39 -18.60 -15.78
C LEU A 14 -48.67 -18.25 -16.55
N VAL A 15 -49.57 -19.19 -16.84
CA VAL A 15 -50.71 -18.96 -17.76
C VAL A 15 -52.07 -19.12 -17.08
N ASP A 16 -52.12 -19.70 -15.87
CA ASP A 16 -53.37 -19.89 -15.13
C ASP A 16 -53.99 -18.55 -14.63
N GLN A 17 -55.28 -18.54 -14.29
CA GLN A 17 -56.10 -17.33 -14.03
C GLN A 17 -55.63 -16.44 -12.85
N GLY A 18 -54.54 -16.80 -12.14
CA GLY A 18 -53.85 -16.00 -11.12
C GLY A 18 -52.42 -15.55 -11.48
N SER A 19 -52.01 -15.71 -12.73
CA SER A 19 -50.64 -15.54 -13.25
C SER A 19 -49.98 -14.17 -12.99
N MET A 20 -50.77 -13.10 -12.80
CA MET A 20 -50.25 -11.73 -12.66
C MET A 20 -49.22 -11.58 -11.52
N ARG A 21 -49.33 -12.37 -10.45
CA ARG A 21 -48.36 -12.39 -9.34
C ARG A 21 -47.03 -13.03 -9.74
N ASN A 22 -47.07 -14.06 -10.57
CA ASN A 22 -45.90 -14.82 -11.01
C ASN A 22 -45.10 -14.05 -12.07
N TRP A 23 -45.77 -13.29 -12.93
CA TRP A 23 -45.09 -12.40 -13.89
C TRP A 23 -44.25 -11.33 -13.19
N ARG A 24 -44.80 -10.71 -12.13
CA ARG A 24 -44.04 -9.75 -11.30
C ARG A 24 -42.83 -10.40 -10.63
N PHE A 25 -42.94 -11.66 -10.18
CA PHE A 25 -41.82 -12.40 -9.60
C PHE A 25 -40.72 -12.72 -10.61
N ILE A 26 -41.07 -13.03 -11.87
CA ILE A 26 -40.08 -13.27 -12.92
C ILE A 26 -39.33 -11.98 -13.29
N VAL A 27 -40.05 -10.87 -13.44
CA VAL A 27 -39.42 -9.56 -13.66
C VAL A 27 -38.47 -9.20 -12.52
N PHE A 28 -38.84 -9.51 -11.27
CA PHE A 28 -37.96 -9.34 -10.12
C PHE A 28 -36.68 -10.17 -10.23
N LEU A 29 -36.76 -11.46 -10.61
CA LEU A 29 -35.58 -12.31 -10.80
C LEU A 29 -34.68 -11.81 -11.92
N ILE A 30 -35.26 -11.34 -13.03
CA ILE A 30 -34.49 -10.74 -14.13
C ILE A 30 -33.78 -9.48 -13.67
N LEU A 31 -34.45 -8.62 -12.89
CA LEU A 31 -33.83 -7.43 -12.31
C LEU A 31 -32.64 -7.77 -11.41
N VAL A 32 -32.79 -8.79 -10.55
CA VAL A 32 -31.68 -9.27 -9.70
C VAL A 32 -30.54 -9.84 -10.54
N ALA A 33 -30.84 -10.58 -11.60
CA ALA A 33 -29.83 -11.11 -12.51
C ALA A 33 -29.05 -9.97 -13.21
N ILE A 34 -29.74 -8.95 -13.70
CA ILE A 34 -29.10 -7.76 -14.30
C ILE A 34 -28.22 -7.03 -13.27
N LEU A 35 -28.70 -6.86 -12.04
CA LEU A 35 -27.92 -6.26 -10.95
C LEU A 35 -26.66 -7.07 -10.63
N MET A 36 -26.74 -8.40 -10.62
CA MET A 36 -25.57 -9.26 -10.43
C MET A 36 -24.55 -9.12 -11.54
N ILE A 37 -25.00 -9.11 -12.81
CA ILE A 37 -24.12 -8.92 -13.97
C ILE A 37 -23.43 -7.55 -13.90
N ALA A 38 -24.20 -6.49 -13.63
CA ALA A 38 -23.66 -5.14 -13.47
C ALA A 38 -22.64 -5.04 -12.33
N ASN A 39 -22.89 -5.72 -11.21
CA ASN A 39 -21.95 -5.75 -10.09
C ASN A 39 -20.65 -6.49 -10.46
N SER A 40 -20.75 -7.66 -11.10
CA SER A 40 -19.59 -8.43 -11.56
C SER A 40 -18.70 -7.59 -12.49
N HIS A 41 -19.30 -6.87 -13.43
CA HIS A 41 -18.54 -6.05 -14.36
C HIS A 41 -17.81 -4.89 -13.66
N ASN A 42 -18.44 -4.26 -12.67
CA ASN A 42 -17.78 -3.24 -11.84
C ASN A 42 -16.65 -3.83 -10.99
N TYR A 43 -16.82 -5.05 -10.49
CA TYR A 43 -15.81 -5.76 -9.73
C TYR A 43 -14.58 -6.08 -10.59
N GLU A 44 -14.79 -6.59 -11.81
CA GLU A 44 -13.72 -6.85 -12.77
C GLU A 44 -12.92 -5.58 -13.09
N GLN A 45 -13.59 -4.46 -13.39
CA GLN A 45 -12.91 -3.18 -13.64
C GLN A 45 -12.02 -2.74 -12.47
N LYS A 46 -12.48 -2.96 -11.23
CA LYS A 46 -11.68 -2.65 -10.03
C LYS A 46 -10.45 -3.56 -9.95
N ILE A 47 -10.57 -4.85 -10.24
CA ILE A 47 -9.43 -5.77 -10.24
C ILE A 47 -8.37 -5.32 -11.24
N TYR A 48 -8.77 -4.97 -12.47
CA TYR A 48 -7.82 -4.46 -13.47
C TYR A 48 -7.07 -3.22 -12.97
N ARG A 49 -7.78 -2.29 -12.32
CA ARG A 49 -7.15 -1.10 -11.73
C ARG A 49 -6.21 -1.45 -10.59
N ILE A 50 -6.57 -2.41 -9.73
CA ILE A 50 -5.72 -2.88 -8.64
C ILE A 50 -4.42 -3.48 -9.21
N SER A 51 -4.53 -4.33 -10.24
CA SER A 51 -3.36 -4.93 -10.88
C SER A 51 -2.43 -3.89 -11.52
N ALA A 52 -2.98 -2.86 -12.16
CA ALA A 52 -2.20 -1.76 -12.71
C ALA A 52 -1.45 -0.98 -11.59
N LEU A 53 -2.15 -0.63 -10.50
CA LEU A 53 -1.54 0.04 -9.36
C LEU A 53 -0.47 -0.83 -8.67
N GLU A 54 -0.68 -2.15 -8.61
CA GLU A 54 0.30 -3.08 -8.05
C GLU A 54 1.59 -3.10 -8.88
N SER A 55 1.48 -3.06 -10.21
CA SER A 55 2.65 -2.95 -11.08
C SER A 55 3.41 -1.64 -10.87
N GLU A 56 2.72 -0.52 -10.74
CA GLU A 56 3.33 0.79 -10.46
C GLU A 56 4.06 0.81 -9.12
N VAL A 57 3.43 0.26 -8.06
CA VAL A 57 4.08 0.14 -6.74
C VAL A 57 5.33 -0.73 -6.81
N LYS A 58 5.32 -1.81 -7.60
CA LYS A 58 6.47 -2.69 -7.77
C LYS A 58 7.62 -1.97 -8.49
N GLU A 59 7.32 -1.19 -9.52
CA GLU A 59 8.30 -0.37 -10.24
C GLU A 59 8.93 0.69 -9.33
N LEU A 60 8.12 1.45 -8.60
CA LEU A 60 8.61 2.45 -7.64
C LEU A 60 9.47 1.82 -6.54
N ARG A 61 9.15 0.61 -6.08
CA ARG A 61 9.97 -0.13 -5.11
C ARG A 61 11.31 -0.56 -5.71
N ALA A 62 11.33 -1.00 -6.97
CA ALA A 62 12.57 -1.33 -7.66
C ALA A 62 13.46 -0.09 -7.77
N GLU A 63 12.90 1.03 -8.23
CA GLU A 63 13.63 2.30 -8.31
C GLU A 63 14.18 2.73 -6.94
N PHE A 64 13.38 2.66 -5.88
CA PHE A 64 13.84 3.01 -4.53
C PHE A 64 15.03 2.16 -4.07
N VAL A 65 15.01 0.86 -4.34
CA VAL A 65 16.10 -0.06 -3.97
C VAL A 65 17.37 0.25 -4.77
N ASP A 66 17.23 0.52 -6.07
CA ASP A 66 18.36 0.88 -6.93
C ASP A 66 18.99 2.20 -6.48
N ARG A 67 18.18 3.24 -6.27
CA ARG A 67 18.62 4.55 -5.77
C ARG A 67 19.26 4.47 -4.39
N ARG A 68 18.71 3.64 -3.50
CA ARG A 68 19.29 3.43 -2.16
C ARG A 68 20.69 2.82 -2.27
N SER A 69 20.88 1.87 -3.17
CA SER A 69 22.17 1.22 -3.41
C SER A 69 23.18 2.21 -3.98
N GLU A 70 22.77 3.01 -4.97
CA GLU A 70 23.58 4.10 -5.55
C GLU A 70 24.01 5.11 -4.48
N LEU A 71 23.09 5.54 -3.62
CA LEU A 71 23.40 6.46 -2.51
C LEU A 71 24.36 5.84 -1.50
N MET A 72 24.23 4.54 -1.21
CA MET A 72 25.18 3.85 -0.35
C MET A 72 26.58 3.86 -0.95
N GLU A 73 26.71 3.53 -2.23
CA GLU A 73 27.97 3.54 -2.96
C GLU A 73 28.63 4.93 -2.94
N LEU A 74 27.84 5.98 -3.18
CA LEU A 74 28.30 7.37 -3.12
C LEU A 74 28.71 7.81 -1.70
N LYS A 75 28.04 7.30 -0.67
CA LYS A 75 28.33 7.62 0.74
C LYS A 75 29.50 6.81 1.31
N MET A 76 29.93 5.73 0.64
CA MET A 76 31.04 4.91 1.14
C MET A 76 32.29 5.77 1.39
N GLU A 77 32.90 5.56 2.55
CA GLU A 77 34.09 6.31 2.97
C GLU A 77 35.24 6.18 1.97
N SER A 78 35.37 5.01 1.32
CA SER A 78 36.33 4.76 0.24
C SER A 78 36.05 5.64 -0.98
N THR A 79 34.79 5.71 -1.45
CA THR A 79 34.38 6.54 -2.59
C THR A 79 34.58 8.03 -2.30
N VAL A 80 34.25 8.47 -1.07
CA VAL A 80 34.45 9.84 -0.63
C VAL A 80 35.94 10.17 -0.54
N SER A 81 36.75 9.29 0.05
CA SER A 81 38.21 9.49 0.17
C SER A 81 38.87 9.59 -1.21
N ALA A 82 38.54 8.68 -2.13
CA ALA A 82 39.06 8.71 -3.51
C ALA A 82 38.70 10.02 -4.25
N LYS A 83 37.48 10.54 -4.07
CA LYS A 83 37.09 11.85 -4.66
C LYS A 83 37.75 13.04 -3.97
N MET A 84 38.14 12.92 -2.70
CA MET A 84 38.80 13.98 -1.93
C MET A 84 40.31 14.04 -2.18
N GLU A 85 40.93 12.98 -2.71
CA GLU A 85 42.33 12.97 -3.16
C GLU A 85 42.61 14.02 -4.24
N GLU A 86 41.68 14.23 -5.19
CA GLU A 86 41.79 15.30 -6.21
C GLU A 86 41.87 16.71 -5.59
N ARG A 87 41.40 16.86 -4.35
CA ARG A 87 41.41 18.12 -3.59
C ARG A 87 42.56 18.17 -2.57
N GLU A 88 43.49 17.22 -2.64
CA GLU A 88 44.61 17.04 -1.70
C GLU A 88 44.17 16.83 -0.23
N ILE A 89 42.94 16.35 -0.01
CA ILE A 89 42.40 16.07 1.32
C ILE A 89 42.51 14.57 1.60
N PHE A 90 43.27 14.21 2.64
CA PHE A 90 43.54 12.82 3.01
C PHE A 90 42.86 12.43 4.34
N PRO A 91 42.44 11.15 4.48
CA PRO A 91 41.93 10.66 5.75
C PRO A 91 43.03 10.70 6.82
N SER A 92 42.69 11.15 8.03
CA SER A 92 43.63 11.19 9.15
C SER A 92 43.97 9.76 9.59
N SER A 93 45.26 9.42 9.63
CA SER A 93 45.74 8.14 10.16
C SER A 93 45.64 8.04 11.69
N VAL A 94 45.45 9.18 12.37
CA VAL A 94 45.37 9.26 13.84
C VAL A 94 43.92 9.51 14.25
N PRO A 95 43.38 8.75 15.23
CA PRO A 95 42.02 8.95 15.71
C PRO A 95 41.87 10.32 16.40
N PRO A 96 40.71 10.99 16.26
CA PRO A 96 40.47 12.28 16.89
C PRO A 96 40.43 12.15 18.41
N LYS A 97 41.11 13.06 19.12
CA LYS A 97 41.04 13.15 20.58
C LYS A 97 39.84 13.97 20.99
N LYS A 98 38.94 13.38 21.79
CA LYS A 98 37.83 14.11 22.42
C LYS A 98 38.40 15.06 23.48
N ILE A 99 38.32 16.36 23.25
CA ILE A 99 38.65 17.37 24.24
C ILE A 99 37.37 17.64 25.04
N GLU A 100 37.28 17.04 26.23
CA GLU A 100 36.24 17.39 27.18
C GLU A 100 36.68 18.64 27.94
N VAL A 101 36.04 19.78 27.64
CA VAL A 101 36.24 21.00 28.41
C VAL A 101 35.46 20.84 29.72
N VAL A 102 36.17 20.50 30.80
CA VAL A 102 35.63 20.56 32.16
C VAL A 102 35.40 22.03 32.48
N LYS A 103 34.18 22.52 32.24
CA LYS A 103 33.77 23.84 32.73
C LYS A 103 33.81 23.77 34.26
N PRO A 104 34.46 24.73 34.95
CA PRO A 104 34.41 24.77 36.40
C PRO A 104 32.95 24.83 36.84
N ASN A 105 32.60 23.99 37.81
CA ASN A 105 31.30 23.95 38.44
C ASN A 105 31.03 25.34 39.04
N ASP A 106 30.26 26.18 38.34
CA ASP A 106 29.77 27.42 38.93
C ASP A 106 28.94 27.02 40.15
N LYS A 107 29.50 27.26 41.35
CA LYS A 107 28.83 27.01 42.62
C LYS A 107 27.39 27.50 42.49
N ASN A 108 26.44 26.58 42.58
CA ASN A 108 25.02 26.89 42.52
C ASN A 108 24.73 28.02 43.51
N ILE A 109 23.85 28.94 43.13
CA ILE A 109 23.49 30.16 43.89
C ILE A 109 23.14 29.83 45.36
N TRP A 110 22.61 28.64 45.60
CA TRP A 110 22.29 28.08 46.92
C TRP A 110 23.51 27.73 47.81
N GLN A 111 24.68 27.44 47.25
CA GLN A 111 25.92 27.20 48.00
C GLN A 111 26.62 28.50 48.43
N LYS A 112 26.41 29.61 47.72
CA LYS A 112 26.93 30.94 48.12
C LYS A 112 26.14 31.59 49.26
N LEU A 113 24.95 31.05 49.57
CA LEU A 113 24.03 31.61 50.56
C LEU A 113 24.22 31.03 51.96
N TRP A 114 25.05 30.00 52.11
CA TRP A 114 25.29 29.31 53.39
C TRP A 114 26.77 29.24 53.79
N GLU A 115 27.62 30.08 53.19
CA GLU A 115 28.98 30.42 53.69
C GLU A 115 28.95 31.76 54.43
#